data_AF-R1GY61-F1
#
_entry.id   AF-R1GY61-F1
#
_cell.length_a   1.000
_cell.length_b   1.000
_cell.length_c   1.000
_cell.angle_alpha   90.00
_cell.angle_beta   90.00
_cell.angle_gamma   90.00
#
_symmetry.space_group_name_H-M   'P 1'
#
loop_
_entity.id
_entity.type
_entity.pdbx_description
1 polymer ?
#
loop_
_entity_poly.entity_id
_entity_poly.type
_entity_poly.pdbx_seq_one_letter_code
_entity_poly.pdbx_strand_id
1 'polypeptide(L)'
;MSIDVRERDIGTYEALLAALLVSDWNVRAWTLLEGYQGAANIHLLCKHDETLRLADVIAAVHTAGDMVLANMSMATEHLFPPRESAHTTTTTTTTTTKPADPQDKRFKPSLVQSGRLLSHRHASRAGDEIVIWSLLRGHLSHTAAAFWRSQQTVDTGFLVSDVPRIPGSPGLSWAPARPDLPPAADTSTRRRRFASEGANTEVGGITEDGLRAFWLVCAFGDAGFRRGAGGWLATRVAQVREIVAGRVPLIDSWIRNCDARADYYRGMWLLPAAARRRLDGIAAEVGVSAGRLALLQAVESGPYYTDLPYAYQGDGEDALLVVVEKNEGGNWVWRKVVVWDADVPLPPFTRQRILIQ
;
A
#
# COMPACT_ATOMS: atom_id res chain seq x y z
N MET A 1 34.45 15.22 7.65
CA MET A 1 33.69 15.88 8.74
C MET A 1 34.47 17.13 9.14
N SER A 2 33.85 18.32 9.06
CA SER A 2 34.55 19.62 9.21
C SER A 2 34.25 20.36 10.52
N ILE A 3 33.22 19.94 11.27
CA ILE A 3 32.78 20.62 12.50
C ILE A 3 33.64 20.16 13.68
N ASP A 4 34.30 21.12 14.32
CA ASP A 4 35.10 20.92 15.54
C ASP A 4 34.20 21.05 16.77
N VAL A 5 34.25 20.07 17.67
CA VAL A 5 33.35 19.98 18.82
C VAL A 5 34.07 20.10 20.15
N ARG A 6 35.36 20.43 20.14
CA ARG A 6 36.17 20.53 21.36
C ARG A 6 35.69 21.64 22.29
N GLU A 7 35.14 22.72 21.74
CA GLU A 7 34.66 23.86 22.51
C GLU A 7 33.20 23.70 23.00
N ARG A 8 32.50 22.62 22.62
CA ARG A 8 31.15 22.21 23.10
C ARG A 8 30.17 23.37 23.33
N ASP A 9 30.19 24.37 22.47
CA ASP A 9 29.29 25.51 22.55
C ASP A 9 27.92 25.16 21.94
N ILE A 10 26.90 25.94 22.30
CA ILE A 10 25.55 25.71 21.79
C ILE A 10 25.47 25.92 20.28
N GLY A 11 26.22 26.90 19.76
CA GLY A 11 26.27 27.19 18.32
C GLY A 11 26.80 26.03 17.48
N THR A 12 27.78 25.27 17.99
CA THR A 12 28.27 24.05 17.33
C THR A 12 27.22 22.95 17.34
N TYR A 13 26.49 22.76 18.45
CA TYR A 13 25.41 21.79 18.51
C TYR A 13 24.25 22.14 17.57
N GLU A 14 23.90 23.42 17.47
CA GLU A 14 22.93 23.92 16.49
C GLU A 14 23.41 23.69 15.06
N ALA A 15 24.67 24.00 14.75
CA ALA A 15 25.25 23.76 13.43
C ALA A 15 25.27 22.28 13.06
N LEU A 16 25.60 21.39 14.01
CA LEU A 16 25.56 19.94 13.83
C LEU A 16 24.14 19.45 13.56
N LEU A 17 23.17 19.87 14.39
CA LEU A 17 21.78 19.45 14.24
C LEU A 17 21.20 19.99 12.93
N ALA A 18 21.44 21.26 12.59
CA ALA A 18 21.03 21.84 11.32
C ALA A 18 21.62 21.06 10.14
N ALA A 19 22.92 20.80 10.15
CA ALA A 19 23.59 20.02 9.11
C ALA A 19 23.01 18.61 8.98
N LEU A 20 22.74 17.93 10.09
CA LEU A 20 22.10 16.61 10.09
C LEU A 20 20.71 16.67 9.46
N LEU A 21 19.85 17.58 9.91
CA LEU A 21 18.45 17.67 9.50
C LEU A 21 18.30 17.97 8.00
N VAL A 22 19.15 18.84 7.44
CA VAL A 22 19.09 19.23 6.02
C VAL A 22 19.96 18.36 5.11
N SER A 23 20.77 17.46 5.66
CA SER A 23 21.63 16.59 4.85
C SER A 23 20.82 15.57 4.06
N ASP A 24 21.30 15.29 2.84
CA ASP A 24 20.78 14.18 2.03
C ASP A 24 20.88 12.82 2.76
N TRP A 25 21.84 12.70 3.69
CA TRP A 25 21.97 11.50 4.52
C TRP A 25 20.66 11.19 5.26
N ASN A 26 20.05 12.18 5.91
CA ASN A 26 18.84 12.01 6.71
C ASN A 26 17.59 11.58 5.90
N VAL A 27 17.59 11.72 4.58
CA VAL A 27 16.48 11.32 3.71
C VAL A 27 16.71 9.98 3.00
N ARG A 28 17.86 9.33 3.17
CA ARG A 28 18.15 8.03 2.52
C ARG A 28 17.51 6.85 3.25
N ALA A 29 17.30 5.76 2.49
CA ALA A 29 16.71 4.52 2.99
C ALA A 29 17.60 3.79 4.00
N TRP A 30 18.92 3.75 3.78
CA TRP A 30 19.87 3.14 4.71
C TRP A 30 19.90 3.86 6.06
N THR A 31 19.91 5.19 6.03
CA THR A 31 19.85 6.01 7.24
C THR A 31 18.55 5.82 8.00
N LEU A 32 17.42 5.66 7.31
CA LEU A 32 16.16 5.28 7.94
C LEU A 32 16.30 3.96 8.73
N LEU A 33 16.89 2.94 8.10
CA LEU A 33 17.11 1.63 8.72
C LEU A 33 18.04 1.71 9.93
N GLU A 34 19.17 2.39 9.78
CA GLU A 34 20.15 2.62 10.86
C GLU A 34 19.50 3.38 12.02
N GLY A 35 18.68 4.39 11.70
CA GLY A 35 17.86 5.11 12.66
C GLY A 35 16.93 4.16 13.41
N TYR A 36 16.04 3.44 12.74
CA TYR A 36 15.10 2.55 13.42
C TYR A 36 15.77 1.42 14.22
N GLN A 37 16.81 0.79 13.67
CA GLN A 37 17.48 -0.32 14.35
C GLN A 37 18.43 0.14 15.47
N GLY A 38 19.00 1.34 15.34
CA GLY A 38 20.04 1.90 16.19
C GLY A 38 19.64 3.12 17.02
N ALA A 39 18.36 3.54 16.97
CA ALA A 39 17.85 4.79 17.55
C ALA A 39 18.27 5.05 19.00
N ALA A 40 18.41 3.99 19.80
CA ALA A 40 18.85 4.09 21.19
C ALA A 40 20.31 4.57 21.36
N ASN A 41 21.13 4.52 20.31
CA ASN A 41 22.56 4.71 20.42
C ASN A 41 23.22 5.33 19.16
N ILE A 42 22.59 6.36 18.58
CA ILE A 42 23.14 7.08 17.42
C ILE A 42 24.26 8.04 17.88
N HIS A 43 25.41 7.95 17.21
CA HIS A 43 26.56 8.83 17.43
C HIS A 43 26.94 9.56 16.14
N LEU A 44 27.32 10.83 16.28
CA LEU A 44 27.84 11.66 15.21
C LEU A 44 29.37 11.68 15.28
N LEU A 45 30.02 11.27 14.19
CA LEU A 45 31.47 11.41 14.03
C LEU A 45 31.79 12.85 13.63
N CYS A 46 32.58 13.55 14.42
CA CYS A 46 32.96 14.93 14.22
C CYS A 46 34.42 15.03 13.75
N LYS A 47 34.93 16.26 13.57
CA LYS A 47 36.35 16.48 13.29
C LYS A 47 37.21 15.94 14.44
N HIS A 48 38.43 15.51 14.15
CA HIS A 48 39.39 14.95 15.12
C HIS A 48 38.95 13.62 15.75
N ASP A 49 38.14 12.84 15.04
CA ASP A 49 37.63 11.52 15.48
C ASP A 49 36.82 11.56 16.79
N GLU A 50 36.33 12.76 17.15
CA GLU A 50 35.43 12.94 18.29
C GLU A 50 34.04 12.41 17.96
N THR A 51 33.44 11.70 18.91
CA THR A 51 32.07 11.19 18.77
C THR A 51 31.15 11.86 19.77
N LEU A 52 30.02 12.36 19.28
CA LEU A 52 28.95 12.90 20.12
C LEU A 52 27.71 12.03 20.02
N ARG A 53 27.04 11.79 21.15
CA ARG A 53 25.73 11.14 21.14
C ARG A 53 24.70 12.13 20.60
N LEU A 54 23.92 11.70 19.61
CA LEU A 54 22.89 12.56 19.02
C LEU A 54 21.86 13.02 20.07
N ALA A 55 21.52 12.15 21.02
CA ALA A 55 20.62 12.47 22.13
C ALA A 55 21.12 13.65 22.97
N ASP A 56 22.43 13.73 23.23
CA ASP A 56 23.02 14.80 24.04
C ASP A 56 23.00 16.14 23.28
N VAL A 57 23.25 16.10 21.97
CA VAL A 57 23.15 17.27 21.07
C VAL A 57 21.72 17.82 21.04
N ILE A 58 20.73 16.94 20.83
CA ILE A 58 19.31 17.33 20.79
C ILE A 58 18.86 17.89 22.15
N ALA A 59 19.25 17.24 23.25
CA ALA A 59 18.92 17.72 24.59
C ALA A 59 19.51 19.11 24.86
N ALA A 60 20.77 19.35 24.48
CA ALA A 60 21.40 20.65 24.64
C ALA A 60 20.71 21.75 23.82
N VAL A 61 20.40 21.50 22.55
CA VAL A 61 19.67 22.45 21.68
C VAL A 61 18.25 22.70 22.20
N HIS A 62 17.56 21.67 22.67
CA HIS A 62 16.22 21.82 23.25
C HIS A 62 16.22 22.65 24.55
N THR A 63 17.26 22.53 25.38
CA THR A 63 17.35 23.26 26.65
C THR A 63 17.82 24.70 26.49
N ALA A 64 18.76 24.97 25.58
CA ALA A 64 19.48 26.25 25.54
C ALA A 64 19.68 26.84 24.14
N GLY A 65 19.26 26.17 23.07
CA GLY A 65 19.44 26.60 21.69
C GLY A 65 18.15 27.09 21.02
N ASP A 66 18.19 27.18 19.69
CA ASP A 66 17.08 27.61 18.85
C ASP A 66 15.95 26.57 18.84
N MET A 67 14.79 26.99 19.34
CA MET A 67 13.56 26.21 19.36
C MET A 67 13.11 25.74 17.96
N VAL A 68 13.45 26.47 16.89
CA VAL A 68 13.11 26.08 15.52
C VAL A 68 13.84 24.80 15.13
N LEU A 69 15.13 24.67 15.47
CA LEU A 69 15.90 23.45 15.24
C LEU A 69 15.37 22.28 16.08
N ALA A 70 15.03 22.55 17.35
CA ALA A 70 14.41 21.55 18.22
C ALA A 70 13.08 21.04 17.64
N ASN A 71 12.22 21.94 17.15
CA ASN A 71 10.95 21.57 16.52
C ASN A 71 11.14 20.79 15.23
N MET A 72 12.10 21.19 14.37
CA MET A 72 12.42 20.44 13.15
C MET A 72 12.94 19.04 13.46
N SER A 73 13.68 18.85 14.56
CA SER A 73 14.14 17.52 14.95
C SER A 73 12.98 16.55 15.21
N MET A 74 11.82 17.01 15.69
CA MET A 74 10.65 16.15 15.89
C MET A 74 10.15 15.51 14.59
N ALA A 75 10.40 16.13 13.42
CA ALA A 75 10.05 15.54 12.12
C ALA A 75 10.97 14.36 11.73
N THR A 76 12.06 14.14 12.46
CA THR A 76 13.00 13.02 12.26
C THR A 76 12.76 11.89 13.25
N GLU A 77 11.51 11.46 13.42
CA GLU A 77 11.09 10.44 14.40
C GLU A 77 11.95 9.16 14.36
N HIS A 78 12.43 8.76 13.18
CA HIS A 78 13.29 7.59 13.00
C HIS A 78 14.66 7.67 13.68
N LEU A 79 15.11 8.86 14.10
CA LEU A 79 16.34 9.05 14.87
C LEU A 79 16.10 8.99 16.38
N PHE A 80 14.84 8.90 16.81
CA PHE A 80 14.47 8.83 18.22
C PHE A 80 14.15 7.40 18.62
N PRO A 81 14.49 7.00 19.86
CA PRO A 81 14.03 5.74 20.40
C PRO A 81 12.51 5.67 20.31
N PRO A 82 11.93 4.57 19.79
CA PRO A 82 10.50 4.38 19.82
C PRO A 82 10.03 4.47 21.28
N ARG A 83 8.93 5.21 21.52
CA ARG A 83 8.30 5.17 22.85
C ARG A 83 7.90 3.74 23.14
N GLU A 84 8.41 3.16 24.24
CA GLU A 84 7.89 1.89 24.74
C GLU A 84 6.39 2.10 25.03
N SER A 85 5.53 1.56 24.17
CA SER A 85 4.09 1.55 24.44
C SER A 85 3.86 0.69 25.68
N ALA A 86 3.69 1.35 26.83
CA ALA A 86 3.29 0.75 28.11
C ALA A 86 1.86 0.15 28.09
N HIS A 87 1.25 0.00 26.92
CA HIS A 87 -0.09 -0.52 26.72
C HIS A 87 -0.09 -1.64 25.66
N THR A 88 0.55 -2.76 25.98
CA THR A 88 0.11 -4.05 25.43
C THR A 88 -0.79 -4.70 26.48
N THR A 89 -2.02 -4.20 26.57
CA THR A 89 -3.08 -4.83 27.36
C THR A 89 -3.43 -6.16 26.70
N THR A 90 -2.96 -7.24 27.32
CA THR A 90 -3.69 -8.48 27.57
C THR A 90 -4.84 -8.77 26.59
N THR A 91 -4.57 -9.49 25.49
CA THR A 91 -5.46 -10.57 25.04
C THR A 91 -4.65 -11.51 24.15
N THR A 92 -4.33 -12.72 24.64
CA THR A 92 -4.46 -14.02 23.95
C THR A 92 -3.76 -15.09 24.82
N THR A 93 -4.60 -15.84 25.52
CA THR A 93 -4.52 -17.28 25.79
C THR A 93 -3.17 -18.00 25.59
N THR A 94 -2.61 -18.49 26.71
CA THR A 94 -1.84 -19.73 26.90
C THR A 94 -1.26 -20.41 25.65
N THR A 95 0.06 -20.39 25.48
CA THR A 95 0.93 -21.59 25.50
C THR A 95 2.42 -21.24 25.40
N THR A 96 3.19 -21.78 26.35
CA THR A 96 4.66 -22.01 26.31
C THR A 96 5.61 -20.82 26.15
N THR A 97 6.14 -20.43 27.31
CA THR A 97 7.31 -19.61 27.59
C THR A 97 8.54 -19.92 26.73
N LYS A 98 8.91 -18.97 25.87
CA LYS A 98 10.32 -18.63 25.60
C LYS A 98 10.59 -17.28 26.27
N PRO A 99 11.72 -17.08 26.98
CA PRO A 99 12.10 -15.75 27.43
C PRO A 99 12.26 -14.87 26.19
N ALA A 100 11.48 -13.79 26.11
CA ALA A 100 11.63 -12.80 25.05
C ALA A 100 13.05 -12.26 25.11
N ASP A 101 13.80 -12.42 24.02
CA ASP A 101 15.11 -11.82 23.84
C ASP A 101 14.97 -10.30 24.05
N PRO A 102 15.82 -9.63 24.87
CA PRO A 102 15.77 -8.17 25.02
C PRO A 102 15.85 -7.39 23.69
N GLN A 103 16.27 -8.03 22.58
CA GLN A 103 16.19 -7.46 21.24
C GLN A 103 14.77 -7.39 20.64
N ASP A 104 13.80 -8.16 21.15
CA ASP A 104 12.46 -8.29 20.58
C ASP A 104 11.50 -7.15 20.98
N LYS A 105 11.96 -6.23 21.83
CA LYS A 105 11.24 -5.00 22.22
C LYS A 105 11.43 -3.82 21.26
N ARG A 106 12.26 -3.96 20.21
CA ARG A 106 12.46 -2.88 19.24
C ARG A 106 11.18 -2.72 18.40
N PHE A 107 10.69 -1.49 18.29
CA PHE A 107 9.57 -1.17 17.41
C PHE A 107 9.88 -1.61 15.98
N LYS A 108 9.13 -2.59 15.48
CA LYS A 108 9.22 -3.09 14.11
C LYS A 108 8.02 -2.51 13.34
N PRO A 109 8.22 -1.50 12.47
CA PRO A 109 7.11 -0.92 11.70
C PRO A 109 6.38 -2.01 10.91
N SER A 110 5.07 -1.86 10.70
CA SER A 110 4.28 -2.81 9.91
C SER A 110 4.83 -2.95 8.47
N LEU A 111 4.41 -3.99 7.74
CA LEU A 111 4.79 -4.18 6.33
C LEU A 111 4.55 -2.90 5.51
N VAL A 112 3.31 -2.40 5.62
CA VAL A 112 2.80 -1.22 4.95
C VAL A 112 3.49 0.05 5.43
N GLN A 113 3.62 0.22 6.76
CA GLN A 113 4.29 1.40 7.34
C GLN A 113 5.75 1.48 6.87
N SER A 114 6.45 0.36 6.85
CA SER A 114 7.83 0.28 6.35
C SER A 114 7.90 0.66 4.86
N GLY A 115 6.96 0.15 4.05
CA GLY A 115 6.87 0.48 2.63
C GLY A 115 6.62 1.97 2.39
N ARG A 116 5.71 2.56 3.17
CA ARG A 116 5.39 4.00 3.13
C ARG A 116 6.58 4.87 3.57
N LEU A 117 7.28 4.50 4.63
CA LEU A 117 8.46 5.25 5.08
C LEU A 117 9.59 5.24 4.03
N LEU A 118 9.70 4.13 3.30
CA LEU A 118 10.68 3.96 2.24
C LEU A 118 10.25 4.54 0.89
N SER A 119 8.95 4.82 0.67
CA SER A 119 8.45 5.21 -0.63
C SER A 119 9.08 6.50 -1.18
N HIS A 120 9.45 7.42 -0.29
CA HIS A 120 10.11 8.69 -0.60
C HIS A 120 11.62 8.67 -0.37
N ARG A 121 12.21 7.50 -0.07
CA ARG A 121 13.61 7.37 0.33
C ARG A 121 14.32 6.40 -0.60
N HIS A 122 15.26 6.93 -1.36
CA HIS A 122 16.02 6.11 -2.28
C HIS A 122 17.15 5.38 -1.55
N ALA A 123 17.42 4.15 -1.98
CA ALA A 123 18.65 3.46 -1.62
C ALA A 123 19.78 3.91 -2.54
N SER A 124 21.01 3.93 -2.02
CA SER A 124 22.19 4.33 -2.79
C SER A 124 22.54 3.35 -3.92
N ARG A 125 22.06 2.09 -3.84
CA ARG A 125 22.31 1.03 -4.82
C ARG A 125 21.01 0.36 -5.21
N ALA A 126 20.89 0.00 -6.48
CA ALA A 126 19.74 -0.76 -6.97
C ALA A 126 19.72 -2.17 -6.34
N GLY A 127 18.57 -2.60 -5.85
CA GLY A 127 18.36 -3.88 -5.18
C GLY A 127 18.43 -3.78 -3.65
N ASP A 128 19.07 -2.75 -3.11
CA ASP A 128 19.11 -2.53 -1.65
C ASP A 128 17.72 -2.21 -1.09
N GLU A 129 16.77 -1.74 -1.90
CA GLU A 129 15.47 -1.29 -1.42
C GLU A 129 14.67 -2.43 -0.77
N ILE A 130 14.73 -3.63 -1.34
CA ILE A 130 14.10 -4.83 -0.76
C ILE A 130 14.86 -5.33 0.46
N VAL A 131 16.19 -5.27 0.42
CA VAL A 131 17.03 -5.66 1.55
C VAL A 131 16.69 -4.79 2.75
N ILE A 132 16.67 -3.47 2.57
CA ILE A 132 16.31 -2.49 3.60
C ILE A 132 14.88 -2.71 4.10
N TRP A 133 13.91 -2.90 3.19
CA TRP A 133 12.52 -3.14 3.59
C TRP A 133 12.35 -4.41 4.42
N SER A 134 13.03 -5.49 4.05
CA SER A 134 13.03 -6.73 4.82
C SER A 134 13.69 -6.54 6.20
N LEU A 135 14.83 -5.83 6.26
CA LEU A 135 15.56 -5.61 7.51
C LEU A 135 14.79 -4.73 8.50
N LEU A 136 14.01 -3.74 8.02
CA LEU A 136 13.08 -2.98 8.87
C LEU A 136 12.03 -3.89 9.54
N ARG A 137 11.68 -5.00 8.86
CA ARG A 137 10.77 -6.03 9.37
C ARG A 137 11.48 -7.11 10.19
N GLY A 138 12.79 -6.99 10.40
CA GLY A 138 13.59 -7.90 11.22
C GLY A 138 13.95 -9.23 10.55
N HIS A 139 13.88 -9.33 9.23
CA HIS A 139 14.33 -10.51 8.48
C HIS A 139 15.10 -10.09 7.23
N LEU A 140 15.91 -10.97 6.65
CA LEU A 140 16.67 -10.65 5.44
C LEU A 140 16.05 -11.31 4.21
N SER A 141 15.76 -10.53 3.19
CA SER A 141 15.35 -11.01 1.87
C SER A 141 16.13 -10.27 0.79
N HIS A 142 16.73 -11.03 -0.13
CA HIS A 142 17.48 -10.46 -1.26
C HIS A 142 16.62 -10.25 -2.51
N THR A 143 15.41 -10.83 -2.55
CA THR A 143 14.50 -10.71 -3.69
C THR A 143 13.12 -10.34 -3.21
N ALA A 144 12.40 -9.54 -4.01
CA ALA A 144 11.02 -9.17 -3.71
C ALA A 144 10.12 -10.41 -3.61
N ALA A 145 10.34 -11.42 -4.45
CA ALA A 145 9.55 -12.65 -4.42
C ALA A 145 9.73 -13.42 -3.10
N ALA A 146 10.97 -13.54 -2.60
CA ALA A 146 11.22 -14.16 -1.30
C ALA A 146 10.61 -13.35 -0.15
N PHE A 147 10.72 -12.01 -0.22
CA PHE A 147 10.13 -11.09 0.75
C PHE A 147 8.61 -11.23 0.84
N TRP A 148 7.90 -11.26 -0.29
CA TRP A 148 6.44 -11.35 -0.30
C TRP A 148 5.93 -12.75 0.08
N ARG A 149 6.67 -13.82 -0.24
CA ARG A 149 6.33 -15.18 0.21
C ARG A 149 6.45 -15.38 1.71
N SER A 150 7.25 -14.58 2.41
CA SER A 150 7.33 -14.63 3.87
C SER A 150 6.21 -13.84 4.56
N GLN A 151 5.42 -13.06 3.81
CA GLN A 151 4.29 -12.32 4.35
C GLN A 151 3.00 -13.15 4.30
N GLN A 152 2.11 -12.94 5.27
CA GLN A 152 0.83 -13.63 5.35
C GLN A 152 -0.34 -12.75 4.86
N THR A 153 -0.23 -11.44 5.08
CA THR A 153 -1.32 -10.50 4.80
C THR A 153 -0.78 -9.15 4.33
N VAL A 154 -1.64 -8.39 3.65
CA VAL A 154 -1.38 -7.01 3.23
C VAL A 154 -2.69 -6.24 3.09
N ASP A 155 -2.69 -4.97 3.48
CA ASP A 155 -3.83 -4.06 3.24
C ASP A 155 -3.97 -3.79 1.74
N THR A 156 -5.16 -4.03 1.18
CA THR A 156 -5.38 -3.91 -0.28
C THR A 156 -5.15 -2.49 -0.81
N GLY A 157 -5.44 -1.47 0.00
CA GLY A 157 -5.18 -0.06 -0.34
C GLY A 157 -3.70 0.26 -0.56
N PHE A 158 -2.79 -0.39 0.18
CA PHE A 158 -1.35 -0.22 0.01
C PHE A 158 -0.86 -0.62 -1.39
N LEU A 159 -1.52 -1.61 -1.99
CA LEU A 159 -1.19 -2.11 -3.32
C LEU A 159 -1.63 -1.15 -4.44
N VAL A 160 -2.46 -0.15 -4.17
CA VAL A 160 -2.96 0.79 -5.17
C VAL A 160 -1.96 1.94 -5.34
N SER A 161 -0.92 1.70 -6.12
CA SER A 161 0.17 2.65 -6.39
C SER A 161 0.87 2.38 -7.72
N ASP A 162 1.65 3.37 -8.20
CA ASP A 162 2.44 3.28 -9.44
C ASP A 162 3.74 2.46 -9.27
N VAL A 163 3.95 1.88 -8.07
CA VAL A 163 5.15 1.10 -7.75
C VAL A 163 5.25 -0.12 -8.66
N PRO A 164 6.43 -0.41 -9.25
CA PRO A 164 6.59 -1.52 -10.17
C PRO A 164 6.26 -2.85 -9.48
N ARG A 165 5.69 -3.79 -10.23
CA ARG A 165 5.32 -5.13 -9.76
C ARG A 165 6.40 -6.16 -10.09
N ILE A 166 6.38 -7.29 -9.40
CA ILE A 166 7.33 -8.39 -9.65
C ILE A 166 7.02 -9.03 -11.02
N PRO A 167 7.92 -8.94 -12.00
CA PRO A 167 7.68 -9.52 -13.32
C PRO A 167 7.85 -11.04 -13.28
N GLY A 168 6.94 -11.77 -13.95
CA GLY A 168 7.11 -13.19 -14.27
C GLY A 168 7.14 -14.16 -13.08
N SER A 169 6.93 -13.70 -11.84
CA SER A 169 6.83 -14.59 -10.68
C SER A 169 5.39 -15.09 -10.53
N PRO A 170 5.14 -16.41 -10.60
CA PRO A 170 3.81 -16.97 -10.38
C PRO A 170 3.25 -16.57 -9.01
N GLY A 171 1.98 -16.15 -8.97
CA GLY A 171 1.28 -15.79 -7.75
C GLY A 171 1.60 -14.40 -7.21
N LEU A 172 2.52 -13.64 -7.82
CA LEU A 172 3.01 -12.36 -7.29
C LEU A 172 2.90 -11.19 -8.27
N SER A 173 2.07 -11.27 -9.31
CA SER A 173 1.91 -10.14 -10.26
C SER A 173 1.40 -8.85 -9.60
N TRP A 174 0.68 -8.98 -8.48
CA TRP A 174 0.15 -7.88 -7.68
C TRP A 174 1.17 -7.26 -6.71
N ALA A 175 2.26 -7.97 -6.43
CA ALA A 175 3.19 -7.60 -5.37
C ALA A 175 4.18 -6.52 -5.82
N PRO A 176 4.37 -5.44 -5.04
CA PRO A 176 5.45 -4.47 -5.25
C PRO A 176 6.84 -5.09 -5.34
N ALA A 177 7.61 -4.78 -6.39
CA ALA A 177 8.99 -5.23 -6.55
C ALA A 177 10.00 -4.45 -5.68
N ARG A 178 9.58 -3.29 -5.15
CA ARG A 178 10.35 -2.36 -4.31
C ARG A 178 9.35 -1.45 -3.57
N PRO A 179 9.74 -0.74 -2.50
CA PRO A 179 8.84 0.16 -1.77
C PRO A 179 8.70 1.56 -2.40
N ASP A 180 9.70 2.01 -3.16
CA ASP A 180 9.76 3.34 -3.76
C ASP A 180 9.54 3.32 -5.28
N LEU A 181 9.37 4.50 -5.87
CA LEU A 181 9.31 4.65 -7.32
C LEU A 181 10.72 4.79 -7.90
N PRO A 182 11.06 4.04 -8.97
CA PRO A 182 12.36 4.19 -9.61
C PRO A 182 12.57 5.63 -10.08
N PRO A 183 13.83 6.12 -10.13
CA PRO A 183 14.14 7.45 -10.66
C PRO A 183 13.47 7.66 -12.02
N ALA A 184 12.98 8.86 -12.29
CA ALA A 184 12.32 9.17 -13.55
C ALA A 184 13.31 9.01 -14.71
N ALA A 185 13.20 7.89 -15.42
CA ALA A 185 13.84 7.73 -16.73
C ALA A 185 13.17 8.60 -17.79
N ASP A 186 11.95 9.08 -17.54
CA ASP A 186 11.11 9.77 -18.51
C ASP A 186 10.57 11.10 -17.97
N THR A 187 10.63 12.14 -18.80
CA THR A 187 10.15 13.51 -18.59
C THR A 187 8.62 13.63 -18.54
N SER A 188 7.88 12.51 -18.43
CA SER A 188 6.43 12.54 -18.42
C SER A 188 5.93 13.39 -17.24
N THR A 189 5.10 14.38 -17.54
CA THR A 189 4.43 15.28 -16.58
C THR A 189 3.42 14.54 -15.69
N ARG A 190 3.34 13.21 -15.79
CA ARG A 190 2.37 12.40 -15.06
C ARG A 190 2.75 12.38 -13.58
N ARG A 191 1.81 12.82 -12.74
CA ARG A 191 1.94 12.74 -11.28
C ARG A 191 2.19 11.29 -10.86
N ARG A 192 3.29 11.10 -10.14
CA ARG A 192 3.72 9.83 -9.55
C ARG A 192 2.95 9.58 -8.27
N ARG A 193 2.41 8.36 -8.08
CA ARG A 193 1.61 8.01 -6.91
C ARG A 193 2.30 6.93 -6.08
N PHE A 194 2.77 7.35 -4.91
CA PHE A 194 3.38 6.48 -3.93
C PHE A 194 2.34 5.60 -3.24
N ALA A 195 2.77 4.52 -2.60
CA ALA A 195 1.88 3.69 -1.82
C ALA A 195 1.35 4.46 -0.60
N SER A 196 0.03 4.58 -0.50
CA SER A 196 -0.62 5.02 0.73
C SER A 196 -0.55 3.92 1.78
N GLU A 197 -0.79 4.24 3.04
CA GLU A 197 -0.91 3.21 4.08
C GLU A 197 -2.08 2.26 3.83
N GLY A 198 -3.14 2.69 3.15
CA GLY A 198 -4.31 1.82 2.98
C GLY A 198 -4.92 1.41 4.32
N ALA A 199 -4.71 2.21 5.36
CA ALA A 199 -5.31 1.99 6.66
C ALA A 199 -6.83 1.92 6.51
N ASN A 200 -7.45 1.00 7.23
CA ASN A 200 -8.87 0.70 7.12
C ASN A 200 -9.29 0.20 5.72
N THR A 201 -8.42 -0.49 4.98
CA THR A 201 -8.85 -1.26 3.80
C THR A 201 -8.98 -2.73 4.13
N GLU A 202 -9.67 -3.46 3.26
CA GLU A 202 -9.75 -4.91 3.39
C GLU A 202 -8.35 -5.53 3.39
N VAL A 203 -8.11 -6.44 4.34
CA VAL A 203 -6.87 -7.21 4.43
C VAL A 203 -6.92 -8.37 3.44
N GLY A 204 -5.95 -8.41 2.53
CA GLY A 204 -5.74 -9.54 1.63
C GLY A 204 -4.87 -10.61 2.25
N GLY A 205 -5.28 -11.87 2.10
CA GLY A 205 -4.48 -13.03 2.48
C GLY A 205 -3.54 -13.44 1.35
N ILE A 206 -2.26 -13.59 1.68
CA ILE A 206 -1.20 -14.02 0.76
C ILE A 206 -1.11 -15.54 0.84
N THR A 207 -1.30 -16.20 -0.29
CA THR A 207 -1.24 -17.67 -0.43
C THR A 207 -0.17 -18.04 -1.46
N GLU A 208 0.20 -19.32 -1.55
CA GLU A 208 1.12 -19.80 -2.59
C GLU A 208 0.62 -19.51 -4.01
N ASP A 209 -0.71 -19.54 -4.20
CA ASP A 209 -1.35 -19.26 -5.49
C ASP A 209 -1.48 -17.76 -5.81
N GLY A 210 -1.33 -16.89 -4.80
CA GLY A 210 -1.37 -15.43 -4.91
C GLY A 210 -2.21 -14.71 -3.85
N LEU A 211 -2.69 -13.51 -4.17
CA LEU A 211 -3.42 -12.64 -3.23
C LEU A 211 -4.92 -12.87 -3.29
N ARG A 212 -5.52 -13.25 -2.16
CA ARG A 212 -6.96 -13.41 -2.03
C ARG A 212 -7.54 -12.34 -1.11
N ALA A 213 -8.38 -11.47 -1.66
CA ALA A 213 -9.05 -10.41 -0.89
C ALA A 213 -10.44 -10.09 -1.46
N PHE A 214 -11.24 -9.31 -0.73
CA PHE A 214 -12.43 -8.68 -1.29
C PHE A 214 -12.06 -7.38 -2.00
N TRP A 215 -12.65 -7.18 -3.17
CA TRP A 215 -12.48 -6.00 -4.00
C TRP A 215 -13.84 -5.55 -4.52
N LEU A 216 -13.99 -4.27 -4.81
CA LEU A 216 -15.04 -3.78 -5.69
C LEU A 216 -14.62 -4.07 -7.13
N VAL A 217 -15.40 -4.86 -7.85
CA VAL A 217 -15.06 -5.37 -9.19
C VAL A 217 -16.03 -4.86 -10.24
N CYS A 218 -15.48 -4.32 -11.32
CA CYS A 218 -16.17 -4.00 -12.56
C CYS A 218 -15.55 -4.81 -13.71
N ALA A 219 -16.16 -5.95 -14.05
CA ALA A 219 -15.70 -6.81 -15.13
C ALA A 219 -16.26 -6.36 -16.50
N PHE A 220 -15.40 -6.19 -17.49
CA PHE A 220 -15.79 -5.71 -18.82
C PHE A 220 -16.39 -6.85 -19.67
N GLY A 221 -16.06 -8.09 -19.33
CA GLY A 221 -16.59 -9.30 -19.97
C GLY A 221 -17.99 -9.69 -19.55
N ASP A 222 -18.53 -9.06 -18.51
CA ASP A 222 -19.85 -9.42 -18.01
C ASP A 222 -20.93 -9.13 -19.04
N ALA A 223 -21.93 -10.02 -19.09
CA ALA A 223 -23.03 -9.92 -20.05
C ALA A 223 -23.76 -8.56 -20.00
N GLY A 224 -23.69 -7.81 -18.90
CA GLY A 224 -24.21 -6.44 -18.82
C GLY A 224 -23.48 -5.43 -19.70
N PHE A 225 -22.18 -5.62 -19.95
CA PHE A 225 -21.38 -4.74 -20.81
C PHE A 225 -21.75 -4.90 -22.29
N ARG A 226 -22.04 -6.13 -22.74
CA ARG A 226 -22.37 -6.43 -24.15
C ARG A 226 -23.86 -6.65 -24.43
N ARG A 227 -24.66 -6.97 -23.41
CA ARG A 227 -26.09 -7.32 -23.48
C ARG A 227 -26.90 -6.68 -22.33
N GLY A 228 -26.57 -5.46 -21.89
CA GLY A 228 -27.18 -4.76 -20.74
C GLY A 228 -28.65 -5.09 -20.46
N ALA A 229 -29.54 -4.85 -21.44
CA ALA A 229 -30.98 -5.16 -21.32
C ALA A 229 -31.29 -6.67 -21.24
N GLY A 230 -30.60 -7.50 -22.03
CA GLY A 230 -30.80 -8.96 -22.04
C GLY A 230 -30.28 -9.66 -20.78
N GLY A 231 -29.19 -9.17 -20.17
CA GLY A 231 -28.67 -9.67 -18.90
C GLY A 231 -29.57 -9.31 -17.72
N TRP A 232 -30.10 -8.10 -17.69
CA TRP A 232 -31.13 -7.68 -16.72
C TRP A 232 -32.41 -8.52 -16.87
N LEU A 233 -32.94 -8.66 -18.09
CA LEU A 233 -34.15 -9.43 -18.37
C LEU A 233 -33.97 -10.93 -18.03
N ALA A 234 -32.83 -11.52 -18.41
CA ALA A 234 -32.52 -12.91 -18.10
C ALA A 234 -32.42 -13.17 -16.60
N THR A 235 -31.82 -12.24 -15.84
CA THR A 235 -31.72 -12.33 -14.37
C THR A 235 -33.11 -12.26 -13.72
N ARG A 236 -33.96 -11.33 -14.16
CA ARG A 236 -35.35 -11.24 -13.70
C ARG A 236 -36.19 -12.47 -14.07
N VAL A 237 -36.03 -13.01 -15.28
CA VAL A 237 -36.71 -14.24 -15.72
C VAL A 237 -36.25 -15.46 -14.92
N ALA A 238 -34.95 -15.59 -14.63
CA ALA A 238 -34.42 -16.65 -13.77
C ALA A 238 -34.96 -16.54 -12.34
N GLN A 239 -35.03 -15.32 -11.79
CA GLN A 239 -35.62 -15.03 -10.49
C GLN A 239 -37.08 -15.51 -10.41
N VAL A 240 -37.91 -15.15 -11.40
CA VAL A 240 -39.31 -15.58 -11.46
C VAL A 240 -39.44 -17.10 -11.57
N ARG A 241 -38.58 -17.75 -12.37
CA ARG A 241 -38.60 -19.22 -12.53
C ARG A 241 -38.25 -19.97 -11.25
N GLU A 242 -37.26 -19.51 -10.48
CA GLU A 242 -36.88 -20.17 -9.23
C GLU A 242 -37.94 -20.01 -8.12
N ILE A 243 -38.60 -18.85 -8.07
CA ILE A 243 -39.75 -18.59 -7.19
C ILE A 243 -40.92 -19.54 -7.54
N VAL A 244 -41.27 -19.65 -8.83
CA VAL A 244 -42.33 -20.54 -9.30
C VAL A 244 -42.01 -22.03 -9.07
N ALA A 245 -40.73 -22.41 -9.10
CA ALA A 245 -40.29 -23.78 -8.87
C ALA A 245 -40.22 -24.20 -7.39
N GLY A 246 -40.50 -23.29 -6.43
CA GLY A 246 -40.53 -23.60 -5.00
C GLY A 246 -39.19 -24.00 -4.39
N ARG A 247 -38.06 -23.67 -5.03
CA ARG A 247 -36.70 -24.10 -4.64
C ARG A 247 -35.89 -23.00 -3.91
N VAL A 248 -36.46 -22.29 -2.94
CA VAL A 248 -35.72 -21.21 -2.25
C VAL A 248 -35.88 -21.29 -0.72
N PRO A 249 -34.83 -21.69 0.03
CA PRO A 249 -34.90 -21.77 1.50
C PRO A 249 -34.61 -20.47 2.27
N LEU A 250 -34.16 -19.37 1.63
CA LEU A 250 -33.75 -18.13 2.31
C LEU A 250 -34.08 -16.89 1.45
N ILE A 251 -35.30 -16.36 1.64
CA ILE A 251 -35.95 -15.36 0.76
C ILE A 251 -35.14 -14.06 0.65
N ASP A 252 -34.67 -13.49 1.75
CA ASP A 252 -34.17 -12.10 1.70
C ASP A 252 -32.77 -11.95 1.12
N SER A 253 -31.85 -12.88 1.42
CA SER A 253 -30.46 -12.80 0.95
C SER A 253 -30.37 -13.04 -0.56
N TRP A 254 -31.15 -14.00 -1.06
CA TRP A 254 -31.18 -14.32 -2.50
C TRP A 254 -31.86 -13.21 -3.31
N ILE A 255 -32.97 -12.62 -2.82
CA ILE A 255 -33.62 -11.48 -3.47
C ILE A 255 -32.66 -10.29 -3.55
N ARG A 256 -32.03 -9.91 -2.42
CA ARG A 256 -31.04 -8.81 -2.39
C ARG A 256 -29.90 -9.01 -3.38
N ASN A 257 -29.39 -10.22 -3.51
CA ASN A 257 -28.31 -10.52 -4.46
C ASN A 257 -28.80 -10.39 -5.92
N CYS A 258 -30.01 -10.87 -6.24
CA CYS A 258 -30.60 -10.70 -7.56
C CYS A 258 -30.84 -9.23 -7.92
N ASP A 259 -31.34 -8.43 -6.98
CA ASP A 259 -31.58 -6.99 -7.17
C ASP A 259 -30.26 -6.23 -7.36
N ALA A 260 -29.24 -6.47 -6.51
CA ALA A 260 -27.92 -5.86 -6.66
C ALA A 260 -27.29 -6.17 -8.03
N ARG A 261 -27.45 -7.41 -8.52
CA ARG A 261 -26.97 -7.83 -9.84
C ARG A 261 -27.77 -7.17 -10.98
N ALA A 262 -29.08 -7.02 -10.83
CA ALA A 262 -29.92 -6.32 -11.78
C ALA A 262 -29.58 -4.83 -11.87
N ASP A 263 -29.32 -4.18 -10.73
CA ASP A 263 -28.91 -2.78 -10.64
C ASP A 263 -27.52 -2.55 -11.25
N TYR A 264 -26.58 -3.46 -10.99
CA TYR A 264 -25.28 -3.47 -11.67
C TYR A 264 -25.42 -3.49 -13.20
N TYR A 265 -26.23 -4.41 -13.75
CA TYR A 265 -26.45 -4.49 -15.20
C TYR A 265 -27.18 -3.27 -15.77
N ARG A 266 -28.12 -2.68 -15.01
CA ARG A 266 -28.78 -1.43 -15.39
C ARG A 266 -27.81 -0.26 -15.44
N GLY A 267 -26.96 -0.10 -14.42
CA GLY A 267 -25.92 0.93 -14.38
C GLY A 267 -24.94 0.79 -15.54
N MET A 268 -24.55 -0.44 -15.87
CA MET A 268 -23.66 -0.71 -17.00
C MET A 268 -24.31 -0.38 -18.35
N TRP A 269 -25.61 -0.69 -18.50
CA TRP A 269 -26.36 -0.35 -19.71
C TRP A 269 -26.46 1.17 -19.90
N LEU A 270 -26.69 1.92 -18.82
CA LEU A 270 -26.78 3.37 -18.80
C LEU A 270 -25.40 4.07 -18.76
N LEU A 271 -24.30 3.32 -18.84
CA LEU A 271 -22.96 3.87 -18.74
C LEU A 271 -22.69 4.87 -19.89
N PRO A 272 -22.30 6.13 -19.59
CA PRO A 272 -22.07 7.15 -20.61
C PRO A 272 -20.98 6.77 -21.62
N ALA A 273 -21.10 7.31 -22.84
CA ALA A 273 -20.15 7.03 -23.92
C ALA A 273 -18.70 7.41 -23.57
N ALA A 274 -18.49 8.43 -22.73
CA ALA A 274 -17.17 8.81 -22.23
C ALA A 274 -16.51 7.69 -21.41
N ALA A 275 -17.25 7.11 -20.46
CA ALA A 275 -16.75 5.99 -19.66
C ALA A 275 -16.47 4.76 -20.52
N ARG A 276 -17.35 4.43 -21.48
CA ARG A 276 -17.09 3.32 -22.43
C ARG A 276 -15.80 3.53 -23.24
N ARG A 277 -15.60 4.73 -23.81
CA ARG A 277 -14.37 5.08 -24.52
C ARG A 277 -13.14 4.96 -23.62
N ARG A 278 -13.25 5.33 -22.34
CA ARG A 278 -12.15 5.16 -21.38
C ARG A 278 -11.81 3.70 -21.14
N LEU A 279 -12.82 2.84 -20.97
CA LEU A 279 -12.62 1.38 -20.81
C LEU A 279 -11.98 0.75 -22.05
N ASP A 280 -12.44 1.13 -23.24
CA ASP A 280 -11.85 0.68 -24.51
C ASP A 280 -10.41 1.17 -24.66
N GLY A 281 -10.12 2.41 -24.25
CA GLY A 281 -8.76 2.96 -24.21
C GLY A 281 -7.85 2.15 -23.29
N ILE A 282 -8.31 1.78 -22.09
CA ILE A 282 -7.56 0.92 -21.16
C ILE A 282 -7.28 -0.44 -21.79
N ALA A 283 -8.26 -1.03 -22.48
CA ALA A 283 -8.09 -2.31 -23.17
C ALA A 283 -7.03 -2.23 -24.28
N ALA A 284 -7.04 -1.16 -25.07
CA ALA A 284 -6.04 -0.90 -26.08
C ALA A 284 -4.64 -0.69 -25.48
N GLU A 285 -4.53 0.09 -24.39
CA GLU A 285 -3.26 0.33 -23.69
C GLU A 285 -2.64 -0.95 -23.10
N VAL A 286 -3.46 -1.92 -22.67
CA VAL A 286 -2.99 -3.22 -22.14
C VAL A 286 -2.74 -4.23 -23.26
N GLY A 287 -3.32 -4.01 -24.45
CA GLY A 287 -3.19 -4.92 -25.59
C GLY A 287 -4.04 -6.19 -25.44
N VAL A 288 -5.14 -6.13 -24.69
CA VAL A 288 -5.97 -7.30 -24.36
C VAL A 288 -7.43 -7.00 -24.68
N SER A 289 -8.17 -8.03 -25.12
CA SER A 289 -9.61 -7.89 -25.36
C SER A 289 -10.31 -7.39 -24.09
N ALA A 290 -11.12 -6.33 -24.23
CA ALA A 290 -11.91 -5.79 -23.13
C ALA A 290 -12.66 -6.88 -22.36
N GLY A 291 -13.17 -7.93 -23.01
CA GLY A 291 -13.90 -9.01 -22.32
C GLY A 291 -13.09 -9.83 -21.30
N ARG A 292 -11.76 -9.69 -21.27
CA ARG A 292 -10.88 -10.34 -20.29
C ARG A 292 -10.44 -9.39 -19.18
N LEU A 293 -10.83 -8.12 -19.21
CA LEU A 293 -10.37 -7.12 -18.25
C LEU A 293 -11.42 -6.87 -17.16
N ALA A 294 -10.92 -6.46 -15.99
CA ALA A 294 -11.74 -5.87 -14.95
C ALA A 294 -11.00 -4.72 -14.28
N LEU A 295 -11.78 -3.78 -13.74
CA LEU A 295 -11.30 -2.75 -12.82
C LEU A 295 -11.58 -3.21 -11.40
N LEU A 296 -10.60 -3.01 -10.52
CA LEU A 296 -10.73 -3.23 -9.09
C LEU A 296 -10.54 -1.93 -8.33
N GLN A 297 -11.30 -1.78 -7.26
CA GLN A 297 -11.09 -0.77 -6.24
C GLN A 297 -11.00 -1.46 -4.88
N ALA A 298 -10.06 -0.99 -4.05
CA ALA A 298 -9.95 -1.47 -2.67
C ALA A 298 -11.23 -1.12 -1.90
N VAL A 299 -11.61 -1.98 -0.97
CA VAL A 299 -12.80 -1.81 -0.12
C VAL A 299 -12.36 -1.19 1.19
N GLU A 300 -13.11 -0.19 1.67
CA GLU A 300 -12.92 0.33 3.02
C GLU A 300 -13.48 -0.67 4.03
N SER A 301 -12.66 -1.05 5.01
CA SER A 301 -12.96 -1.97 6.10
C SER A 301 -13.50 -1.18 7.30
N GLY A 302 -14.74 -1.45 7.70
CA GLY A 302 -15.31 -0.95 8.95
C GLY A 302 -16.64 -1.63 9.30
N PRO A 303 -17.09 -1.57 10.56
CA PRO A 303 -18.33 -2.24 11.01
C PRO A 303 -19.60 -1.76 10.30
N TYR A 304 -19.53 -0.60 9.62
CA TYR A 304 -20.64 0.02 8.90
C TYR A 304 -20.42 0.10 7.39
N TYR A 305 -19.26 -0.33 6.89
CA TYR A 305 -18.84 -0.13 5.51
C TYR A 305 -18.53 -1.50 4.90
N THR A 306 -19.51 -2.09 4.22
CA THR A 306 -19.31 -3.37 3.52
C THR A 306 -18.94 -3.17 2.06
N ASP A 307 -19.35 -2.07 1.45
CA ASP A 307 -19.26 -1.87 0.00
C ASP A 307 -18.76 -0.47 -0.39
N LEU A 308 -18.18 0.28 0.56
CA LEU A 308 -17.64 1.59 0.24
C LEU A 308 -16.28 1.48 -0.46
N PRO A 309 -16.10 2.23 -1.56
CA PRO A 309 -14.81 2.34 -2.21
C PRO A 309 -13.81 3.03 -1.28
N TYR A 310 -12.62 2.48 -1.16
CA TYR A 310 -11.50 3.20 -0.55
C TYR A 310 -11.15 4.42 -1.40
N ALA A 311 -11.19 5.60 -0.77
CA ALA A 311 -10.64 6.82 -1.32
C ALA A 311 -9.12 6.80 -1.14
N TYR A 312 -8.35 6.90 -2.24
CA TYR A 312 -6.89 6.95 -2.16
C TYR A 312 -6.44 8.17 -1.35
N GLN A 313 -5.60 7.96 -0.34
CA GLN A 313 -5.13 8.98 0.59
C GLN A 313 -3.64 9.34 0.39
N GLY A 314 -3.05 9.01 -0.76
CA GLY A 314 -1.67 9.42 -1.06
C GLY A 314 -1.60 10.88 -1.51
N ASP A 315 -0.56 11.21 -2.29
CA ASP A 315 -0.22 12.60 -2.63
C ASP A 315 -1.19 13.29 -3.62
N GLY A 316 -2.41 12.77 -3.81
CA GLY A 316 -3.40 13.33 -4.73
C GLY A 316 -4.82 12.84 -4.46
N GLU A 317 -5.80 13.53 -5.03
CA GLU A 317 -7.24 13.26 -4.89
C GLU A 317 -7.80 12.37 -6.03
N ASP A 318 -6.92 11.74 -6.79
CA ASP A 318 -7.28 10.96 -7.97
C ASP A 318 -7.99 9.65 -7.58
N ALA A 319 -9.03 9.29 -8.32
CA ALA A 319 -9.61 7.95 -8.24
C ALA A 319 -8.66 6.93 -8.91
N LEU A 320 -8.03 6.07 -8.11
CA LEU A 320 -7.15 5.02 -8.60
C LEU A 320 -7.86 3.68 -8.68
N LEU A 321 -7.72 3.05 -9.84
CA LEU A 321 -8.30 1.74 -10.13
C LEU A 321 -7.19 0.78 -10.56
N VAL A 322 -7.29 -0.46 -10.10
CA VAL A 322 -6.41 -1.53 -10.54
C VAL A 322 -6.99 -2.18 -11.77
N VAL A 323 -6.18 -2.36 -12.81
CA VAL A 323 -6.55 -3.13 -13.99
C VAL A 323 -6.02 -4.55 -13.82
N VAL A 324 -6.93 -5.52 -13.89
CA VAL A 324 -6.61 -6.95 -13.91
C VAL A 324 -7.08 -7.60 -15.20
N GLU A 325 -6.39 -8.65 -15.60
CA GLU A 325 -6.75 -9.49 -16.74
C GLU A 325 -7.06 -10.92 -16.28
N LYS A 326 -8.12 -11.50 -16.83
CA LYS A 326 -8.40 -12.92 -16.74
C LYS A 326 -7.54 -13.68 -17.76
N ASN A 327 -6.63 -14.53 -17.27
CA ASN A 327 -5.80 -15.40 -18.09
C ASN A 327 -6.62 -16.59 -18.66
N GLU A 328 -5.99 -17.43 -19.47
CA GLU A 328 -6.65 -18.59 -20.10
C GLU A 328 -7.14 -19.64 -19.09
N GLY A 329 -6.46 -19.76 -17.95
CA GLY A 329 -6.87 -20.60 -16.83
C GLY A 329 -8.03 -20.01 -16.01
N GLY A 330 -8.50 -18.81 -16.36
CA GLY A 330 -9.59 -18.14 -15.67
C GLY A 330 -9.19 -17.34 -14.43
N ASN A 331 -7.89 -17.23 -14.15
CA ASN A 331 -7.35 -16.52 -12.99
C ASN A 331 -7.07 -15.05 -13.30
N TRP A 332 -7.18 -14.18 -12.30
CA TRP A 332 -6.89 -12.75 -12.46
C TRP A 332 -5.41 -12.48 -12.30
N VAL A 333 -4.86 -11.64 -13.17
CA VAL A 333 -3.46 -11.21 -13.18
C VAL A 333 -3.42 -9.68 -13.13
N TRP A 334 -2.62 -9.12 -12.22
CA TRP A 334 -2.44 -7.68 -12.12
C TRP A 334 -1.71 -7.14 -13.35
N ARG A 335 -2.24 -6.08 -13.96
CA ARG A 335 -1.62 -5.43 -15.12
C ARG A 335 -1.04 -4.08 -14.76
N LYS A 336 -1.84 -3.17 -14.21
CA LYS A 336 -1.40 -1.81 -13.86
C LYS A 336 -2.40 -1.09 -12.97
N VAL A 337 -2.02 0.07 -12.45
CA VAL A 337 -2.93 1.04 -11.85
C VAL A 337 -3.22 2.15 -12.87
N VAL A 338 -4.48 2.57 -12.95
CA VAL A 338 -4.92 3.68 -13.78
C VAL A 338 -5.59 4.75 -12.94
N VAL A 339 -5.43 5.98 -13.40
CA VAL A 339 -6.21 7.12 -12.92
C VAL A 339 -7.50 7.14 -13.70
N TRP A 340 -8.59 7.30 -12.96
CA TRP A 340 -9.89 7.53 -13.52
C TRP A 340 -10.17 9.04 -13.54
N ASP A 341 -10.57 9.54 -14.70
CA ASP A 341 -10.78 10.96 -14.92
C ASP A 341 -12.00 11.44 -14.12
N ALA A 342 -11.87 12.54 -13.37
CA ALA A 342 -12.91 13.01 -12.44
C ALA A 342 -14.21 13.44 -13.14
N ASP A 343 -14.11 13.84 -14.41
CA ASP A 343 -15.24 14.21 -15.28
C ASP A 343 -15.91 12.99 -15.94
N VAL A 344 -15.29 11.80 -15.84
CA VAL A 344 -15.83 10.56 -16.37
C VAL A 344 -16.48 9.77 -15.23
N PRO A 345 -17.78 9.48 -15.30
CA PRO A 345 -18.45 8.73 -14.24
C PRO A 345 -17.88 7.31 -14.15
N LEU A 346 -17.66 6.86 -12.91
CA LEU A 346 -17.22 5.50 -12.64
C LEU A 346 -18.28 4.48 -13.10
N PRO A 347 -17.86 3.33 -13.64
CA PRO A 347 -18.78 2.23 -13.87
C PRO A 347 -19.32 1.68 -12.53
N PRO A 348 -20.44 0.96 -12.53
CA PRO A 348 -20.89 0.28 -11.32
C PRO A 348 -19.90 -0.81 -10.94
N PHE A 349 -19.75 -1.06 -9.63
CA PHE A 349 -18.91 -2.12 -9.08
C PHE A 349 -19.74 -3.08 -8.24
N THR A 350 -19.24 -4.30 -8.09
CA THR A 350 -19.81 -5.30 -7.17
C THR A 350 -18.72 -5.83 -6.26
N ARG A 351 -19.00 -6.00 -4.98
CA ARG A 351 -18.05 -6.61 -4.06
C ARG A 351 -17.89 -8.09 -4.36
N GLN A 352 -16.65 -8.50 -4.65
CA GLN A 352 -16.33 -9.89 -4.93
C GLN A 352 -15.02 -10.29 -4.25
N ARG A 353 -14.95 -11.54 -3.80
CA ARG A 353 -13.70 -12.14 -3.33
C ARG A 353 -12.96 -12.74 -4.53
N ILE A 354 -11.79 -12.20 -4.85
CA ILE A 354 -11.00 -12.65 -6.00
C ILE A 354 -9.62 -13.10 -5.57
N LEU A 355 -9.02 -13.97 -6.39
CA LEU A 355 -7.62 -14.40 -6.30
C LEU A 355 -6.85 -13.77 -7.46
N ILE A 356 -5.79 -13.02 -7.15
CA ILE A 356 -4.88 -12.40 -8.12
C ILE A 356 -3.55 -13.16 -8.09
N GLN A 357 -3.11 -13.66 -9.24
CA GLN A 357 -1.90 -14.45 -9.42
C GLN A 357 -0.80 -13.67 -10.14
#